data_AF-A0A544SP55-F1
#
_entry.id   AF-A0A544SP55-F1
#
_cell.length_a   1.000
_cell.length_b   1.000
_cell.length_c   1.000
_cell.angle_alpha   90.00
_cell.angle_beta   90.00
_cell.angle_gamma   90.00
#
_symmetry.space_group_name_H-M   'P 1'
#
loop_
_entity.id
_entity.type
_entity.pdbx_description
1 polymer ?
#
loop_
_entity_poly.entity_id
_entity_poly.type
_entity_poly.pdbx_seq_one_letter_code
_entity_poly.pdbx_strand_id
1 'polypeptide(L)'
;MEPVKLISDGKLDMKKFDKHNLEMEQLCSALRKQGVFSLREVRDLFLEPGGDVTINKYVLYEPVKMEMSKQMQMIRNLLYC
;
A
#
# COMPACT_ATOMS: atom_id res chain seq x y z
N MET A 1 -17.71 0.25 -13.54
CA MET A 1 -17.27 1.05 -12.38
C MET A 1 -15.75 1.02 -12.36
N GLU A 2 -15.11 2.13 -12.06
CA GLU A 2 -13.64 2.21 -12.00
C GLU A 2 -13.16 2.19 -10.54
N PRO A 3 -11.97 1.65 -10.26
CA PRO A 3 -11.40 1.66 -8.92
C PRO A 3 -11.18 3.10 -8.42
N VAL A 4 -11.45 3.32 -7.14
CA VAL A 4 -11.30 4.63 -6.51
C VAL A 4 -9.99 4.68 -5.75
N LYS A 5 -9.06 5.52 -6.19
CA LYS A 5 -7.82 5.75 -5.45
C LYS A 5 -8.11 6.55 -4.17
N LEU A 6 -8.14 5.86 -3.03
CA LEU A 6 -8.42 6.41 -1.69
C LEU A 6 -7.16 6.92 -1.01
N ILE A 7 -6.03 6.22 -1.16
CA ILE A 7 -4.74 6.67 -0.62
C ILE A 7 -3.79 6.92 -1.78
N SER A 8 -3.14 8.08 -1.76
CA SER A 8 -2.09 8.43 -2.72
C SER A 8 -0.89 9.00 -1.98
N ASP A 9 0.26 8.37 -2.16
CA ASP A 9 1.50 8.70 -1.45
C ASP A 9 1.30 8.83 0.07
N GLY A 10 0.66 7.82 0.66
CA GLY A 10 0.39 7.74 2.11
C GLY A 10 -0.69 8.69 2.63
N LYS A 11 -1.30 9.51 1.77
CA LYS A 11 -2.36 10.46 2.16
C LYS A 11 -3.75 9.93 1.81
N LEU A 12 -4.60 9.79 2.82
CA LEU A 12 -6.00 9.42 2.67
C LEU A 12 -6.84 10.60 2.14
N ASP A 13 -7.57 10.37 1.06
CA ASP A 13 -8.52 11.31 0.48
C ASP A 13 -9.87 11.18 1.21
N MET A 14 -10.03 11.95 2.29
CA MET A 14 -11.25 11.95 3.11
C MET A 14 -12.51 12.28 2.29
N LYS A 15 -12.41 13.12 1.26
CA LYS A 15 -13.57 13.44 0.41
C LYS A 15 -14.08 12.22 -0.33
N LYS A 16 -13.18 11.39 -0.86
CA LYS A 16 -13.56 10.12 -1.50
C LYS A 16 -14.02 9.10 -0.47
N PHE A 17 -13.40 9.08 0.70
CA PHE A 17 -13.78 8.18 1.79
C PHE A 17 -15.25 8.39 2.20
N ASP A 18 -15.61 9.64 2.48
CA ASP A 18 -16.96 10.02 2.87
C ASP A 18 -17.97 9.83 1.72
N LYS A 19 -17.59 10.20 0.48
CA LYS A 19 -18.46 10.02 -0.71
C LYS A 19 -18.85 8.56 -0.96
N HIS A 20 -18.01 7.61 -0.55
CA HIS A 20 -18.27 6.19 -0.73
C HIS A 20 -18.80 5.52 0.55
N ASN A 21 -19.20 6.31 1.56
CA ASN A 21 -19.75 5.83 2.83
C ASN A 21 -18.88 4.75 3.49
N LEU A 22 -17.56 4.90 3.40
CA LEU A 22 -16.64 3.94 4.00
C LEU A 22 -16.52 4.21 5.50
N GLU A 23 -16.45 3.14 6.27
CA GLU A 23 -16.11 3.23 7.69
C GLU A 23 -14.65 2.85 7.91
N MET A 24 -13.98 3.54 8.85
CA MET A 24 -12.57 3.26 9.18
C MET A 24 -12.36 1.81 9.62
N GLU A 25 -13.35 1.20 10.28
CA GLU A 25 -13.30 -0.19 10.70
C GLU A 25 -13.28 -1.16 9.50
N GLN A 26 -14.07 -0.89 8.45
CA GLN A 26 -14.08 -1.69 7.22
C GLN A 26 -12.73 -1.61 6.50
N LEU A 27 -12.17 -0.40 6.38
CA LEU A 27 -10.84 -0.21 5.81
C LEU A 27 -9.78 -0.98 6.62
N CYS A 28 -9.80 -0.87 7.95
CA CYS A 28 -8.86 -1.60 8.81
C CYS A 28 -9.00 -3.12 8.68
N SER A 29 -10.24 -3.63 8.57
CA SER A 29 -10.51 -5.05 8.34
C SER A 29 -9.92 -5.51 7.01
N ALA A 30 -10.11 -4.74 5.93
CA ALA A 30 -9.57 -5.03 4.61
C ALA A 30 -8.02 -5.05 4.60
N LEU A 31 -7.39 -4.08 5.26
CA LEU A 31 -5.93 -4.04 5.44
C LEU A 31 -5.40 -5.30 6.15
N ARG A 32 -6.03 -5.68 7.27
CA ARG A 32 -5.61 -6.87 8.06
C ARG A 32 -5.75 -8.17 7.28
N LYS A 33 -6.80 -8.32 6.46
CA LYS A 33 -6.97 -9.48 5.58
C LYS A 33 -5.80 -9.64 4.59
N GLN A 34 -5.10 -8.55 4.26
CA GLN A 34 -3.91 -8.56 3.40
C GLN A 34 -2.58 -8.52 4.19
N GLY A 35 -2.63 -8.71 5.51
CA GLY A 35 -1.43 -8.67 6.36
C GLY A 35 -0.82 -7.27 6.48
N VAL A 36 -1.63 -6.22 6.35
CA VAL A 36 -1.24 -4.83 6.57
C VAL A 36 -1.85 -4.35 7.88
N PHE A 37 -1.01 -3.95 8.83
CA PHE A 37 -1.47 -3.60 10.19
C PHE A 37 -1.38 -2.10 10.48
N SER A 38 -0.70 -1.34 9.62
CA SER A 38 -0.60 0.11 9.71
C SER A 38 -0.77 0.79 8.36
N LEU A 39 -1.54 1.87 8.32
CA LEU A 39 -1.62 2.75 7.15
C LEU A 39 -0.27 3.36 6.77
N ARG A 40 0.70 3.41 7.71
CA ARG A 40 2.07 3.85 7.41
C ARG A 40 2.78 2.94 6.41
N GLU A 41 2.35 1.68 6.29
CA GLU A 41 2.88 0.74 5.32
C GLU A 41 2.39 1.04 3.90
N VAL A 42 1.27 1.76 3.76
CA VAL A 42 0.51 1.90 2.52
C VAL A 42 0.93 3.18 1.79
N ARG A 43 1.48 3.03 0.59
CA ARG A 43 1.76 4.15 -0.31
C ARG A 43 0.52 4.50 -1.12
N ASP A 44 -0.11 3.50 -1.74
CA ASP A 44 -1.34 3.68 -2.52
C ASP A 44 -2.38 2.62 -2.14
N LEU A 45 -3.64 3.02 -2.13
CA LEU A 45 -4.78 2.13 -1.91
C LEU A 45 -5.90 2.46 -2.89
N PHE A 46 -6.42 1.43 -3.53
CA PHE A 46 -7.56 1.50 -4.44
C PHE A 46 -8.71 0.70 -3.85
N LEU A 47 -9.90 1.30 -3.83
CA LEU A 47 -11.15 0.60 -3.56
C LEU A 47 -11.69 0.07 -4.89
N GLU A 48 -11.81 -1.24 -4.99
CA GLU A 48 -12.37 -1.91 -6.15
C GLU A 48 -13.91 -1.84 -6.12
N PRO A 49 -14.60 -1.86 -7.27
CA PRO A 49 -16.07 -1.85 -7.32
C PRO A 49 -16.76 -2.95 -6.50
N GLY A 50 -16.07 -4.05 -6.22
CA GLY A 50 -16.57 -5.16 -5.40
C GLY A 50 -16.41 -4.97 -3.88
N GLY A 51 -15.82 -3.86 -3.43
CA GLY A 51 -15.54 -3.58 -2.02
C GLY A 51 -14.19 -4.11 -1.51
N ASP A 52 -13.47 -4.87 -2.34
CA ASP A 52 -12.08 -5.25 -2.07
C ASP A 52 -11.14 -4.05 -2.20
N VAL A 53 -9.92 -4.20 -1.67
CA VAL A 53 -8.88 -3.18 -1.76
C VAL A 53 -7.65 -3.72 -2.46
N THR A 54 -7.00 -2.89 -3.27
CA THR A 54 -5.67 -3.14 -3.82
C THR A 54 -4.67 -2.24 -3.11
N ILE A 55 -3.58 -2.81 -2.57
CA ILE A 55 -2.60 -2.09 -1.75
C ILE A 55 -1.22 -2.14 -2.40
N ASN A 56 -0.61 -0.97 -2.59
CA ASN A 56 0.82 -0.85 -2.83
C ASN A 56 1.52 -0.34 -1.56
N LYS A 57 2.47 -1.11 -1.04
CA LYS A 57 3.25 -0.73 0.14
C LYS A 57 4.42 0.19 -0.24
N TYR A 58 4.96 0.92 0.74
CA TYR A 58 6.31 1.45 0.58
C TYR A 58 7.32 0.30 0.51
N VAL A 59 8.36 0.47 -0.30
CA VAL A 59 9.41 -0.55 -0.51
C VAL A 59 10.02 -1.04 0.81
N LEU A 60 10.14 -0.16 1.81
CA LEU A 60 10.69 -0.51 3.13
C LEU A 60 9.81 -1.48 3.95
N TYR A 61 8.56 -1.67 3.56
CA TYR A 61 7.61 -2.62 4.16
C TYR A 61 7.28 -3.80 3.24
N GLU A 62 7.89 -3.87 2.05
CA GLU A 62 7.80 -5.08 1.23
C GLU A 62 8.76 -6.14 1.77
N PRO A 63 8.34 -7.42 1.82
CA PRO A 63 9.27 -8.50 2.10
C PRO A 63 10.38 -8.48 1.07
N VAL A 64 11.64 -8.52 1.53
CA VAL A 64 12.80 -8.52 0.65
C VAL A 64 12.72 -9.76 -0.24
N LYS A 65 12.33 -9.57 -1.50
CA LYS A 65 12.44 -10.60 -2.53
C LYS A 65 13.92 -10.88 -2.77
N MET A 66 14.31 -12.15 -2.91
CA MET A 66 15.72 -12.55 -3.10
C MET A 66 16.41 -11.86 -4.29
N GLU A 67 15.66 -11.43 -5.31
CA GLU A 67 16.15 -10.63 -6.43
C GLU A 67 16.61 -9.22 -5.97
N MET A 68 15.82 -8.60 -5.09
CA MET A 68 16.05 -7.24 -4.59
C MET A 68 17.22 -7.18 -3.60
N SER A 69 17.48 -8.26 -2.85
CA SER A 69 18.69 -8.36 -2.01
C SER A 69 19.96 -8.45 -2.85
N LYS A 70 19.95 -9.19 -3.98
CA LYS A 70 21.08 -9.24 -4.92
C LYS A 70 21.34 -7.87 -5.54
N GLN A 71 20.29 -7.17 -5.97
CA GLN A 71 20.42 -5.85 -6.58
C GLN A 71 20.93 -4.79 -5.59
N MET A 72 20.46 -4.83 -4.33
CA MET A 72 20.97 -3.97 -3.25
C MET A 72 22.45 -4.26 -2.94
N GLN A 73 22.85 -5.54 -2.92
CA GLN A 73 24.25 -5.93 -2.75
C GLN A 73 25.13 -5.45 -3.91
N MET A 74 24.61 -5.50 -5.14
CA MET A 74 25.30 -5.01 -6.35
C MET A 74 25.52 -3.49 -6.29
N ILE A 75 24.49 -2.71 -5.93
CA ILE A 75 24.59 -1.25 -5.75
C ILE A 75 25.57 -0.91 -4.63
N ARG A 76 25.54 -1.66 -3.52
CA ARG A 76 26.49 -1.47 -2.41
C ARG A 76 27.92 -1.70 -2.88
N ASN A 77 28.20 -2.75 -3.66
CA ASN A 77 29.54 -3.02 -4.18
C ASN A 77 30.04 -1.94 -5.17
N LEU A 78 29.14 -1.30 -5.93
CA LEU A 78 29.46 -0.20 -6.84
C LEU A 78 29.75 1.13 -6.14
N LEU A 79 29.17 1.36 -4.95
CA LEU A 79 29.33 2.61 -4.20
C LEU A 79 30.61 2.67 -3.35
N TYR A 80 31.29 1.53 -3.13
CA TYR A 80 32.49 1.41 -2.30
C TYR A 80 33.72 0.95 -3.09
N CYS A 81 33.74 1.17 -4.41
CA CYS A 81 34.94 1.11 -5.23
C CYS A 81 35.60 2.49 -5.34
#